data_AF-A0AAJ6E7Z8-F1
#
_entry.id   AF-A0AAJ6E7Z8-F1
#
_cell.length_a   1.000
_cell.length_b   1.000
_cell.length_c   1.000
_cell.angle_alpha   90.00
_cell.angle_beta   90.00
_cell.angle_gamma   90.00
#
_symmetry.space_group_name_H-M   'P 1'
#
loop_
_entity.id
_entity.type
_entity.pdbx_description
1 polymer ?
#
loop_
_entity_poly.entity_id
_entity_poly.type
_entity_poly.pdbx_seq_one_letter_code
_entity_poly.pdbx_strand_id
1 'polypeptide(L)'
;MVRLLDFMLKDWKDREAIDPSRIGFFGFSKGGYTGLVLEGATFDFQRTASYCTDNSRFCQQVRSGDVLQNLPSDIRIRAAVLADPAPTVAFTKNTLSPIHIPLQVWRSEIGAKDRGVDPEGVARVLNALPGQPQVHIVPAGHFAFLPPCSPELAANLPRFCTDPAGFDRAAFHRDFNASVLRFFREHL
;
A
#
# COMPACT_ATOMS: atom_id res chain seq x y z
N MET A 1 7.73 -6.30 9.25
CA MET A 1 6.65 -5.73 10.08
C MET A 1 6.34 -6.61 11.29
N VAL A 2 6.12 -7.92 11.16
CA VAL A 2 5.85 -8.83 12.30
C VAL A 2 6.84 -8.66 13.47
N ARG A 3 8.14 -8.71 13.18
CA ARG A 3 9.20 -8.48 14.19
C ARG A 3 9.18 -7.07 14.79
N LEU A 4 8.73 -6.06 14.02
CA LEU A 4 8.58 -4.71 14.54
C LEU A 4 7.43 -4.65 15.54
N LEU A 5 6.28 -5.25 15.23
CA LEU A 5 5.16 -5.35 16.16
C LEU A 5 5.53 -6.20 17.39
N ASP A 6 6.33 -7.25 17.25
CA ASP A 6 6.86 -7.99 18.40
C ASP A 6 7.69 -7.09 19.32
N PHE A 7 8.65 -6.35 18.74
CA PHE A 7 9.47 -5.43 19.49
C PHE A 7 8.63 -4.34 20.16
N MET A 8 7.74 -3.67 19.41
CA MET A 8 6.93 -2.56 19.92
C MET A 8 5.98 -2.97 21.05
N LEU A 9 5.43 -4.19 21.00
CA LEU A 9 4.45 -4.66 21.97
C LEU A 9 5.07 -5.40 23.17
N LYS A 10 6.35 -5.82 23.08
CA LYS A 10 7.00 -6.64 24.12
C LYS A 10 8.24 -5.98 24.71
N ASP A 11 9.14 -5.51 23.85
CA ASP A 11 10.50 -5.14 24.24
C ASP A 11 10.72 -3.63 24.30
N TRP A 12 9.93 -2.85 23.56
CA TRP A 12 10.07 -1.40 23.54
C TRP A 12 9.75 -0.82 24.93
N LYS A 13 10.63 0.05 25.41
CA LYS A 13 10.56 0.65 26.76
C LYS A 13 9.22 1.35 27.05
N ASP A 14 8.56 1.87 26.02
CA ASP A 14 7.30 2.62 26.13
C ASP A 14 6.09 1.81 25.62
N ARG A 15 6.19 0.46 25.55
CA ARG A 15 5.13 -0.42 25.03
C ARG A 15 3.75 -0.20 25.69
N GLU A 16 3.72 0.23 26.95
CA GLU A 16 2.47 0.52 27.68
C GLU A 16 1.69 1.69 27.08
N ALA A 17 2.32 2.51 26.23
CA ALA A 17 1.66 3.55 25.45
C ALA A 17 0.89 3.00 24.22
N ILE A 18 1.06 1.73 23.89
CA ILE A 18 0.41 1.08 22.75
C ILE A 18 -0.69 0.15 23.27
N ASP A 19 -1.92 0.38 22.82
CA ASP A 19 -3.00 -0.56 23.03
C ASP A 19 -2.87 -1.73 22.03
N PRO A 20 -2.53 -2.95 22.50
CA PRO A 20 -2.29 -4.10 21.60
C PRO A 20 -3.56 -4.57 20.90
N SER A 21 -4.74 -4.11 21.31
CA SER A 21 -6.01 -4.43 20.66
C SER A 21 -6.34 -3.50 19.47
N ARG A 22 -5.65 -2.36 19.36
CA ARG A 22 -5.94 -1.27 18.42
C ARG A 22 -4.76 -0.96 17.50
N ILE A 23 -4.40 -1.94 16.67
CA ILE A 23 -3.29 -1.82 15.72
C ILE A 23 -3.83 -1.69 14.29
N GLY A 24 -3.60 -0.53 13.68
CA GLY A 24 -3.87 -0.28 12.26
C GLY A 24 -2.60 -0.31 11.41
N PHE A 25 -2.76 -0.53 10.11
CA PHE A 25 -1.66 -0.45 9.15
C PHE A 25 -1.92 0.62 8.08
N PHE A 26 -0.93 1.47 7.81
CA PHE A 26 -0.94 2.37 6.66
C PHE A 26 0.20 2.01 5.71
N GLY A 27 -0.09 1.84 4.43
CA GLY A 27 0.92 1.51 3.42
C GLY A 27 0.74 2.27 2.12
N PHE A 28 1.78 2.99 1.70
CA PHE A 28 1.83 3.65 0.39
C PHE A 28 2.67 2.84 -0.61
N SER A 29 2.21 2.69 -1.86
CA SER A 29 2.97 2.06 -2.95
C SER A 29 3.36 0.61 -2.63
N LYS A 30 4.66 0.31 -2.54
CA LYS A 30 5.20 -0.96 -2.02
C LYS A 30 4.74 -1.26 -0.58
N GLY A 31 4.49 -0.23 0.21
CA GLY A 31 3.83 -0.36 1.50
C GLY A 31 2.39 -0.86 1.39
N GLY A 32 1.66 -0.48 0.35
CA GLY A 32 0.30 -1.00 0.08
C GLY A 32 0.32 -2.48 -0.28
N TYR A 33 1.26 -2.91 -1.13
CA TYR A 33 1.58 -4.34 -1.36
C TYR A 33 1.89 -5.07 -0.05
N THR A 34 2.71 -4.46 0.80
CA THR A 34 3.09 -5.02 2.10
C THR A 34 1.87 -5.19 3.01
N GLY A 35 0.94 -4.23 3.01
CA GLY A 35 -0.31 -4.31 3.75
C GLY A 35 -1.16 -5.49 3.32
N LEU A 36 -1.43 -5.64 2.02
CA LEU A 36 -2.18 -6.78 1.48
C LEU A 36 -1.61 -8.12 1.97
N VAL A 37 -0.29 -8.28 1.90
CA VAL A 37 0.39 -9.50 2.38
C VAL A 37 0.23 -9.68 3.90
N LEU A 38 0.43 -8.61 4.68
CA LEU A 38 0.27 -8.66 6.13
C LEU A 38 -1.15 -9.02 6.56
N GLU A 39 -2.14 -8.65 5.74
CA GLU A 39 -3.57 -8.93 5.93
C GLU A 39 -3.96 -10.35 5.50
N GLY A 40 -3.01 -11.13 4.99
CA GLY A 40 -3.20 -12.54 4.63
C GLY A 40 -3.24 -12.80 3.13
N ALA A 41 -3.14 -11.78 2.27
CA ALA A 41 -3.07 -12.03 0.84
C ALA A 41 -1.84 -12.88 0.49
N THR A 42 -2.04 -13.86 -0.37
CA THR A 42 -0.93 -14.63 -0.94
C THR A 42 -0.31 -13.84 -2.09
N PHE A 43 0.98 -14.06 -2.34
CA PHE A 43 1.68 -13.43 -3.46
C PHE A 43 2.02 -14.49 -4.51
N ASP A 44 1.37 -14.40 -5.67
CA ASP A 44 1.59 -15.33 -6.77
C ASP A 44 2.91 -15.00 -7.50
N PHE A 45 4.00 -15.64 -7.05
CA PHE A 45 5.31 -15.49 -7.65
C PHE A 45 5.39 -16.08 -9.07
N GLN A 46 4.63 -17.14 -9.37
CA GLN A 46 4.63 -17.73 -10.71
C GLN A 46 3.99 -16.79 -11.73
N ARG A 47 2.84 -16.21 -11.36
CA ARG A 47 2.21 -15.13 -12.13
C ARG A 47 3.15 -13.94 -12.24
N THR A 48 3.78 -13.51 -11.16
CA THR A 48 4.73 -12.38 -11.22
C THR A 48 5.88 -12.66 -12.20
N ALA A 49 6.42 -13.88 -12.21
CA ALA A 49 7.49 -14.29 -13.11
C ALA A 49 7.09 -14.17 -14.60
N SER A 50 5.84 -14.46 -14.95
CA SER A 50 5.36 -14.38 -16.35
C SER A 50 5.18 -12.95 -16.85
N TYR A 51 5.01 -11.98 -15.94
CA TYR A 51 4.94 -10.55 -16.26
C TYR A 51 6.28 -9.84 -16.17
N CYS A 52 7.32 -10.51 -15.65
CA CYS A 52 8.66 -9.99 -15.68
C CYS A 52 9.18 -10.01 -17.13
N THR A 53 9.39 -8.84 -17.72
CA THR A 53 9.96 -8.67 -19.07
C THR A 53 11.35 -8.03 -19.03
N ASP A 54 11.73 -7.40 -17.92
CA ASP A 54 13.03 -6.76 -17.74
C ASP A 54 14.06 -7.67 -17.04
N ASN A 55 15.26 -7.13 -16.83
CA ASN A 55 16.35 -7.77 -16.08
C ASN A 55 16.58 -7.07 -14.73
N SER A 56 15.54 -6.46 -14.16
CA SER A 56 15.63 -5.90 -12.81
C SER A 56 15.98 -7.00 -11.81
N ARG A 57 16.67 -6.63 -10.72
CA ARG A 57 17.02 -7.58 -9.65
C ARG A 57 15.79 -8.31 -9.12
N PHE A 58 14.65 -7.62 -9.02
CA PHE A 58 13.38 -8.22 -8.62
C PHE A 58 12.95 -9.30 -9.59
N CYS A 59 12.93 -9.02 -10.90
CA CYS A 59 12.55 -10.01 -11.90
C CYS A 59 13.52 -11.18 -12.00
N GLN A 60 14.82 -10.94 -11.82
CA GLN A 60 15.81 -12.02 -11.71
C GLN A 60 15.53 -12.92 -10.51
N GLN A 61 15.26 -12.33 -9.33
CA GLN A 61 14.98 -13.04 -8.09
C GLN A 61 13.69 -13.87 -8.17
N VAL A 62 12.62 -13.30 -8.74
CA VAL A 62 11.35 -14.01 -8.93
C VAL A 62 11.50 -15.17 -9.92
N ARG A 63 12.23 -14.97 -11.03
CA ARG A 63 12.47 -16.03 -12.03
C ARG A 63 13.38 -17.16 -11.51
N SER A 64 14.36 -16.84 -10.66
CA SER A 64 15.24 -17.86 -10.06
C SER A 64 14.58 -18.63 -8.93
N GLY A 65 13.42 -18.16 -8.44
CA GLY A 65 12.75 -18.74 -7.27
C GLY A 65 13.42 -18.38 -5.94
N ASP A 66 14.40 -17.47 -5.92
CA ASP A 66 15.07 -16.96 -4.72
C ASP A 66 14.18 -15.96 -3.97
N VAL A 67 12.95 -16.35 -3.68
CA VAL A 67 11.94 -15.53 -3.02
C VAL A 67 11.55 -16.17 -1.70
N LEU A 68 11.20 -15.32 -0.73
CA LEU A 68 10.67 -15.81 0.54
C LEU A 68 9.31 -16.47 0.27
N GLN A 69 9.29 -17.80 0.33
CA GLN A 69 8.06 -18.57 0.32
C GLN A 69 7.31 -18.33 1.64
N ASN A 70 5.98 -18.30 1.58
CA ASN A 70 5.11 -18.06 2.73
C ASN A 70 5.39 -16.69 3.40
N LEU A 71 5.10 -15.61 2.67
CA LEU A 71 5.20 -14.26 3.22
C LEU A 71 4.33 -14.15 4.49
N PRO A 72 4.86 -13.53 5.56
CA PRO A 72 4.19 -13.54 6.84
C PRO A 72 2.99 -12.57 6.86
N SER A 73 1.86 -13.06 7.36
CA SER A 73 0.72 -12.23 7.79
C SER A 73 0.84 -11.85 9.27
N ASP A 74 0.03 -10.89 9.72
CA ASP A 74 0.00 -10.47 11.12
C ASP A 74 -1.43 -10.20 11.59
N ILE A 75 -1.99 -11.15 12.35
CA ILE A 75 -3.37 -11.08 12.86
C ILE A 75 -3.61 -9.92 13.84
N ARG A 76 -2.55 -9.27 14.32
CA ARG A 76 -2.67 -8.13 15.24
C ARG A 76 -3.18 -6.89 14.51
N ILE A 77 -2.97 -6.79 13.20
CA ILE A 77 -3.50 -5.68 12.39
C ILE A 77 -5.00 -5.88 12.23
N ARG A 78 -5.79 -4.91 12.71
CA ARG A 78 -7.26 -4.98 12.75
C ARG A 78 -7.96 -4.18 11.67
N ALA A 79 -7.29 -3.18 11.10
CA ALA A 79 -7.77 -2.39 9.97
C ALA A 79 -6.59 -1.86 9.18
N ALA A 80 -6.77 -1.62 7.88
CA ALA A 80 -5.69 -1.08 7.05
C ALA A 80 -6.12 -0.05 6.01
N VAL A 81 -5.21 0.88 5.77
CA VAL A 81 -5.31 1.93 4.75
C VAL A 81 -4.19 1.72 3.73
N LEU A 82 -4.56 1.48 2.48
CA LEU A 82 -3.63 1.17 1.41
C LEU A 82 -3.69 2.26 0.34
N ALA A 83 -2.64 3.07 0.22
CA ALA A 83 -2.52 4.14 -0.74
C ALA A 83 -1.73 3.68 -1.98
N ASP A 84 -2.43 3.58 -3.10
CA ASP A 84 -1.94 3.26 -4.44
C ASP A 84 -1.02 2.03 -4.48
N PRO A 85 -1.51 0.84 -4.05
CA PRO A 85 -0.68 -0.34 -3.85
C PRO A 85 0.00 -0.80 -5.14
N ALA A 86 1.31 -1.07 -5.06
CA ALA A 86 2.10 -1.63 -6.17
C ALA A 86 3.26 -2.49 -5.63
N PRO A 87 3.69 -3.56 -6.33
CA PRO A 87 3.17 -4.06 -7.60
C PRO A 87 1.82 -4.79 -7.43
N THR A 88 1.07 -4.90 -8.54
CA THR A 88 -0.31 -5.41 -8.53
C THR A 88 -0.47 -6.78 -9.20
N VAL A 89 0.49 -7.21 -10.02
CA VAL A 89 0.38 -8.39 -10.90
C VAL A 89 0.13 -9.70 -10.16
N ALA A 90 0.67 -9.83 -8.96
CA ALA A 90 0.54 -11.02 -8.12
C ALA A 90 -0.86 -11.19 -7.50
N PHE A 91 -1.65 -10.12 -7.49
CA PHE A 91 -2.91 -10.07 -6.75
C PHE A 91 -4.10 -10.32 -7.68
N THR A 92 -4.83 -11.38 -7.36
CA THR A 92 -6.08 -11.82 -7.99
C THR A 92 -7.14 -11.99 -6.92
N LYS A 93 -8.39 -12.22 -7.33
CA LYS A 93 -9.48 -12.52 -6.39
C LYS A 93 -9.14 -13.69 -5.45
N ASN A 94 -8.46 -14.72 -5.95
CA ASN A 94 -8.09 -15.88 -5.14
C ASN A 94 -6.97 -15.58 -4.16
N THR A 95 -5.99 -14.77 -4.56
CA THR A 95 -4.87 -14.46 -3.67
C THR A 95 -5.25 -13.42 -2.61
N LEU A 96 -6.28 -12.59 -2.88
CA LEU A 96 -6.81 -11.59 -1.95
C LEU A 96 -7.92 -12.14 -1.04
N SER A 97 -8.51 -13.30 -1.34
CA SER A 97 -9.63 -13.87 -0.58
C SER A 97 -9.36 -14.12 0.92
N PRO A 98 -8.12 -14.33 1.41
CA PRO A 98 -7.87 -14.47 2.84
C PRO A 98 -7.96 -13.17 3.65
N ILE A 99 -8.09 -12.01 2.98
CA ILE A 99 -8.23 -10.74 3.69
C ILE A 99 -9.64 -10.64 4.28
N HIS A 100 -9.72 -10.40 5.59
CA HIS A 100 -10.98 -10.35 6.34
C HIS A 100 -11.15 -9.11 7.22
N ILE A 101 -10.20 -8.18 7.18
CA ILE A 101 -10.27 -6.94 7.99
C ILE A 101 -10.88 -5.79 7.17
N PRO A 102 -11.41 -4.74 7.83
CA PRO A 102 -11.79 -3.50 7.15
C PRO A 102 -10.61 -2.90 6.39
N LEU A 103 -10.88 -2.47 5.15
CA LEU A 103 -9.91 -1.81 4.28
C LEU A 103 -10.43 -0.46 3.81
N GLN A 104 -9.57 0.54 3.84
CA GLN A 104 -9.72 1.75 3.06
C GLN A 104 -8.61 1.79 2.02
N VAL A 105 -8.97 2.00 0.75
CA VAL A 105 -8.01 1.92 -0.35
C VAL A 105 -8.11 3.16 -1.21
N TRP A 106 -6.97 3.78 -1.48
CA TRP A 106 -6.88 4.97 -2.30
C TRP A 106 -6.15 4.64 -3.59
N ARG A 107 -6.66 5.08 -4.72
CA ARG A 107 -6.06 4.88 -6.04
C ARG A 107 -5.83 6.22 -6.71
N SER A 108 -4.65 6.40 -7.31
CA SER A 108 -4.41 7.50 -8.24
C SER A 108 -4.96 7.14 -9.64
N GLU A 109 -5.65 8.08 -10.31
CA GLU A 109 -6.17 7.84 -11.67
C GLU A 109 -5.06 7.77 -12.72
N ILE A 110 -3.97 8.51 -12.52
CA ILE A 110 -2.89 8.65 -13.51
C ILE A 110 -1.80 7.60 -13.26
N GLY A 111 -1.58 7.19 -12.01
CA GLY A 111 -0.50 6.27 -11.64
C GLY A 111 0.89 6.87 -11.83
N ALA A 112 1.87 6.01 -12.12
CA ALA A 112 3.23 6.36 -12.51
C ALA A 112 3.77 5.24 -13.42
N LYS A 113 3.26 5.18 -14.65
CA LYS A 113 3.54 4.09 -15.61
C LYS A 113 5.03 3.92 -15.89
N ASP A 114 5.77 5.03 -15.99
CA ASP A 114 7.24 5.05 -16.13
C ASP A 114 7.98 4.42 -14.94
N ARG A 115 7.27 4.20 -13.82
CA ARG A 115 7.78 3.60 -12.57
C ARG A 115 7.16 2.25 -12.24
N GLY A 116 6.41 1.66 -13.18
CA GLY A 116 5.76 0.37 -12.98
C GLY A 116 4.49 0.43 -12.11
N VAL A 117 3.91 1.61 -11.93
CA VAL A 117 2.60 1.78 -11.29
C VAL A 117 1.54 2.00 -12.37
N ASP A 118 0.92 0.90 -12.78
CA ASP A 118 -0.19 0.88 -13.73
C ASP A 118 -1.52 1.17 -12.99
N PRO A 119 -2.21 2.30 -13.26
CA PRO A 119 -3.47 2.62 -12.59
C PRO A 119 -4.58 1.61 -12.90
N GLU A 120 -4.52 0.90 -14.03
CA GLU A 120 -5.44 -0.19 -14.35
C GLU A 120 -5.13 -1.44 -13.52
N GLY A 121 -3.85 -1.69 -13.24
CA GLY A 121 -3.41 -2.73 -12.32
C GLY A 121 -3.95 -2.50 -10.91
N VAL A 122 -3.87 -1.26 -10.43
CA VAL A 122 -4.45 -0.88 -9.13
C VAL A 122 -5.97 -1.08 -9.17
N ALA A 123 -6.68 -0.60 -10.20
CA ALA A 123 -8.12 -0.81 -10.32
C ALA A 123 -8.52 -2.29 -10.29
N ARG A 124 -7.77 -3.17 -10.96
CA ARG A 124 -7.98 -4.63 -10.92
C ARG A 124 -7.84 -5.21 -9.51
N VAL A 125 -6.85 -4.76 -8.73
CA VAL A 125 -6.68 -5.18 -7.34
C VAL A 125 -7.89 -4.76 -6.51
N LEU A 126 -8.29 -3.48 -6.60
CA LEU A 126 -9.43 -2.95 -5.84
C LEU A 126 -10.72 -3.71 -6.13
N ASN A 127 -10.98 -4.01 -7.41
CA ASN A 127 -12.16 -4.79 -7.83
C ASN A 127 -12.13 -6.27 -7.40
N ALA A 128 -10.95 -6.78 -7.04
CA ALA A 128 -10.74 -8.17 -6.62
C ALA A 128 -10.69 -8.33 -5.09
N LEU A 129 -10.66 -7.23 -4.33
CA LEU A 129 -10.67 -7.27 -2.87
C LEU A 129 -11.97 -7.90 -2.34
N PRO A 130 -11.89 -8.76 -1.32
CA PRO A 130 -13.07 -9.30 -0.66
C PRO A 130 -13.79 -8.23 0.19
N GLY A 131 -15.04 -8.49 0.52
CA GLY A 131 -15.84 -7.60 1.37
C GLY A 131 -16.28 -6.32 0.67
N GLN A 132 -16.33 -5.22 1.41
CA GLN A 132 -16.73 -3.89 0.94
C GLN A 132 -15.68 -2.87 1.36
N PRO A 133 -14.51 -2.80 0.70
CA PRO A 133 -13.49 -1.82 1.02
C PRO A 133 -14.02 -0.39 0.78
N GLN A 134 -13.61 0.54 1.62
CA GLN A 134 -13.85 1.97 1.39
C GLN A 134 -12.86 2.47 0.32
N VAL A 135 -13.32 2.59 -0.92
CA VAL A 135 -12.49 2.98 -2.06
C VAL A 135 -12.56 4.48 -2.33
N HIS A 136 -11.40 5.10 -2.53
CA HIS A 136 -11.25 6.49 -2.95
C HIS A 136 -10.43 6.55 -4.24
N ILE A 137 -10.90 7.32 -5.21
CA ILE A 137 -10.21 7.55 -6.49
C ILE A 137 -9.80 9.02 -6.54
N VAL A 138 -8.53 9.28 -6.83
CA VAL A 138 -7.93 10.62 -6.77
C VAL A 138 -7.44 11.01 -8.17
N PRO A 139 -7.84 12.16 -8.73
CA PRO A 139 -7.41 12.64 -10.05
C PRO A 139 -5.97 13.18 -10.01
N ALA A 140 -5.05 12.31 -9.63
CA ALA A 140 -3.65 12.61 -9.38
C ALA A 140 -2.73 11.50 -9.90
N GLY A 141 -1.41 11.76 -9.84
CA GLY A 141 -0.39 10.74 -10.03
C GLY A 141 -0.05 10.00 -8.74
N HIS A 142 0.73 8.94 -8.87
CA HIS A 142 1.12 8.06 -7.76
C HIS A 142 1.74 8.81 -6.57
N PHE A 143 2.55 9.83 -6.83
CA PHE A 143 3.29 10.54 -5.79
C PHE A 143 2.48 11.63 -5.06
N ALA A 144 1.23 11.87 -5.44
CA ALA A 144 0.37 12.81 -4.73
C ALA A 144 0.04 12.39 -3.29
N PHE A 145 0.23 11.11 -2.95
CA PHE A 145 0.12 10.58 -1.58
C PHE A 145 1.35 10.85 -0.70
N LEU A 146 2.44 11.39 -1.28
CA LEU A 146 3.58 11.88 -0.50
C LEU A 146 3.29 13.29 0.02
N PRO A 147 3.79 13.65 1.22
CA PRO A 147 3.60 15.00 1.76
C PRO A 147 3.94 16.11 0.76
N PRO A 148 3.27 17.27 0.83
CA PRO A 148 3.62 18.43 0.01
C PRO A 148 5.12 18.74 0.06
N CYS A 149 5.73 18.90 -1.11
CA CYS A 149 7.14 19.21 -1.22
C CYS A 149 7.42 20.65 -0.75
N SER A 150 8.54 20.84 -0.06
CA SER A 150 9.12 22.17 0.10
C SER A 150 9.56 22.72 -1.26
N PRO A 151 9.75 24.06 -1.41
CA PRO A 151 10.29 24.63 -2.64
C PRO A 151 11.63 24.00 -3.06
N GLU A 152 12.50 23.67 -2.10
CA GLU A 152 13.77 23.00 -2.34
C GLU A 152 13.58 21.58 -2.89
N LEU A 153 12.68 20.79 -2.31
CA LEU A 153 12.37 19.45 -2.83
C LEU A 153 11.72 19.52 -4.20
N ALA A 154 10.85 20.50 -4.45
CA ALA A 154 10.23 20.70 -5.76
C ALA A 154 11.27 21.01 -6.85
N ALA A 155 12.28 21.82 -6.52
CA ALA A 155 13.37 22.15 -7.44
C ALA A 155 14.30 20.95 -7.72
N ASN A 156 14.64 20.18 -6.68
CA ASN A 156 15.63 19.09 -6.80
C ASN A 156 15.04 17.72 -7.16
N LEU A 157 13.77 17.50 -6.87
CA LEU A 157 13.06 16.22 -7.07
C LEU A 157 11.70 16.41 -7.75
N PRO A 158 11.63 17.11 -8.90
CA PRO A 158 10.35 17.41 -9.57
C PRO A 158 9.53 16.14 -9.86
N ARG A 159 10.20 15.00 -10.10
CA ARG A 159 9.54 13.70 -10.30
C ARG A 159 8.58 13.26 -9.17
N PHE A 160 8.78 13.73 -7.94
CA PHE A 160 7.93 13.42 -6.78
C PHE A 160 7.03 14.59 -6.37
N CYS A 161 7.26 15.76 -6.96
CA CYS A 161 6.69 17.02 -6.51
C CYS A 161 5.74 17.64 -7.54
N THR A 162 5.84 17.25 -8.81
CA THR A 162 4.95 17.70 -9.86
C THR A 162 3.63 16.92 -9.84
N ASP A 163 2.54 17.64 -9.65
CA ASP A 163 1.17 17.13 -9.76
C ASP A 163 0.52 17.56 -11.08
N PRO A 164 -0.61 16.95 -11.48
CA PRO A 164 -1.40 17.43 -12.60
C PRO A 164 -1.84 18.89 -12.42
N ALA A 165 -2.02 19.59 -13.54
CA ALA A 165 -2.49 20.96 -13.51
C ALA A 165 -3.83 21.08 -12.74
N GLY A 166 -3.90 22.02 -11.81
CA GLY A 166 -5.08 22.25 -10.97
C GLY A 166 -5.21 21.33 -9.74
N PHE A 167 -4.31 20.38 -9.54
CA PHE A 167 -4.34 19.53 -8.34
C PHE A 167 -3.66 20.24 -7.15
N ASP A 168 -4.43 20.53 -6.10
CA ASP A 168 -3.90 21.05 -4.83
C ASP A 168 -3.56 19.88 -3.89
N ARG A 169 -2.28 19.47 -3.88
CA ARG A 169 -1.78 18.41 -3.01
C ARG A 169 -1.97 18.73 -1.52
N ALA A 170 -1.86 20.00 -1.12
CA ALA A 170 -2.01 20.37 0.28
C ALA A 170 -3.47 20.24 0.73
N ALA A 171 -4.44 20.64 -0.11
CA ALA A 171 -5.85 20.40 0.12
C ALA A 171 -6.17 18.91 0.17
N PHE A 172 -5.69 18.15 -0.83
CA PHE A 172 -5.84 16.70 -0.85
C PHE A 172 -5.35 16.05 0.45
N HIS A 173 -4.15 16.41 0.94
CA HIS A 173 -3.64 15.84 2.19
C HIS A 173 -4.47 16.19 3.43
N ARG A 174 -5.12 17.37 3.48
CA ARG A 174 -6.03 17.70 4.58
C ARG A 174 -7.21 16.72 4.61
N ASP A 175 -7.82 16.48 3.46
CA ASP A 175 -9.00 15.60 3.34
C ASP A 175 -8.63 14.12 3.48
N PHE A 176 -7.54 13.70 2.84
CA PHE A 176 -6.96 12.37 2.94
C PHE A 176 -6.66 12.00 4.39
N ASN A 177 -5.89 12.84 5.11
CA ASN A 177 -5.54 12.58 6.51
C ASN A 177 -6.78 12.51 7.40
N ALA A 178 -7.75 13.41 7.20
CA ALA A 178 -9.00 13.39 7.96
C ALA A 178 -9.82 12.11 7.71
N SER A 179 -9.84 11.62 6.47
CA SER A 179 -10.51 10.37 6.10
C SER A 179 -9.81 9.15 6.70
N VAL A 180 -8.49 9.09 6.65
CA VAL A 180 -7.67 8.02 7.25
C VAL A 180 -7.86 7.94 8.76
N LEU A 181 -7.82 9.09 9.44
CA LEU A 181 -8.04 9.14 10.89
C LEU A 181 -9.45 8.68 11.28
N ARG A 182 -10.47 9.07 10.51
CA ARG A 182 -11.85 8.64 10.74
C ARG A 182 -11.98 7.13 10.61
N PHE A 183 -11.43 6.56 9.55
CA PHE A 183 -11.44 5.13 9.29
C PHE A 183 -10.79 4.34 10.44
N PHE A 184 -9.59 4.73 10.89
CA PHE A 184 -8.96 4.04 12.02
C PHE A 184 -9.73 4.20 13.34
N ARG A 185 -10.34 5.37 13.61
CA ARG A 185 -11.17 5.56 14.80
C ARG A 185 -12.44 4.72 14.81
N GLU A 186 -12.96 4.37 13.64
CA GLU A 186 -14.16 3.55 13.49
C GLU A 186 -13.87 2.05 13.65
N HIS A 187 -12.67 1.61 13.26
CA HIS A 187 -12.32 0.18 13.18
C HIS A 187 -11.27 -0.29 14.19
N LEU A 188 -10.74 0.60 15.04
CA LEU A 188 -9.82 0.29 16.14
C LEU A 188 -10.38 0.80 17.47
#